data_AF-A0A2J5HQA9-F1
#
_entry.id   AF-A0A2J5HQA9-F1
#
_cell.length_a   1.000
_cell.length_b   1.000
_cell.length_c   1.000
_cell.angle_alpha   90.00
_cell.angle_beta   90.00
_cell.angle_gamma   90.00
#
_symmetry.space_group_name_H-M   'P 1'
#
loop_
_entity.id
_entity.type
_entity.pdbx_description
1 polymer ?
#
loop_
_entity_poly.entity_id
_entity_poly.type
_entity_poly.pdbx_seq_one_letter_code
_entity_poly.pdbx_strand_id
1 'polypeptide(L)'
;MGPQSHRKRQGAPPRKKACQSCTKSKVRCSLDRPVCSRCRVSGRACVYPALSGDSDSGPAEANHTAIEYQTCESFPDASVLGTPSIDPLPNMPIPLAPSTSGSIWHSPIPPHRHVETGGSDQPACSFNFADISLVPSANAGDIRDRWLRPYILPPLGQEEIPKVYHPFTLQYISRVLATYPRFMLKDGGLPPIIHWAQITGREMPRSLANCYSLVRLWDQAVPGSETMVIGTVEREMERLAAEPTSSHDFDHLSDFQAYFLYSIMMYFSPRNSAAVNDKTMITLMELAARTTSNGLFCTAEVAHTRPSWESWIVVAAKRRTILAMYLFNSVYNVDRLLPNFAADEMRGVYAPEDKELWSARSRDWWEKTYDRYLLDWEDGIFEISELWRSAETGSTERRARIERWAQTLDEFGMMIFGVCSHLHGC
;
A
#
# COMPACT_ATOMS: atom_id res chain seq x y z
N MET A 1 -31.40 -18.73 52.49
CA MET A 1 -30.62 -17.58 52.02
C MET A 1 -29.63 -18.07 50.97
N GLY A 2 -29.79 -17.66 49.72
CA GLY A 2 -28.83 -17.84 48.64
C GLY A 2 -28.90 -16.60 47.74
N PRO A 3 -27.78 -15.93 47.43
CA PRO A 3 -27.82 -14.59 46.84
C PRO A 3 -28.16 -14.63 45.34
N GLN A 4 -29.13 -13.79 44.96
CA GLN A 4 -29.54 -13.54 43.58
C GLN A 4 -28.43 -12.80 42.81
N SER A 5 -28.09 -13.29 41.62
CA SER A 5 -27.14 -12.66 40.71
C SER A 5 -27.82 -11.53 39.93
N HIS A 6 -27.52 -10.28 40.28
CA HIS A 6 -27.97 -9.11 39.53
C HIS A 6 -27.18 -8.99 38.21
N ARG A 7 -27.83 -9.34 37.10
CA ARG A 7 -27.34 -9.14 35.73
C ARG A 7 -27.35 -7.64 35.40
N LYS A 8 -26.20 -6.97 35.45
CA LYS A 8 -26.04 -5.56 35.01
C LYS A 8 -26.43 -5.43 33.53
N ARG A 9 -27.46 -4.62 33.26
CA ARG A 9 -27.83 -4.18 31.90
C ARG A 9 -26.71 -3.29 31.36
N GLN A 10 -26.04 -3.71 30.29
CA GLN A 10 -25.13 -2.85 29.53
C GLN A 10 -25.96 -1.76 28.83
N GLY A 11 -25.70 -0.49 29.17
CA GLY A 11 -26.37 0.67 28.57
C GLY A 11 -26.02 0.81 27.10
N ALA A 12 -27.01 1.20 26.27
CA ALA A 12 -26.81 1.48 24.85
C ALA A 12 -25.77 2.60 24.64
N PRO A 13 -24.96 2.55 23.56
CA PRO A 13 -23.94 3.57 23.30
C PRO A 13 -24.58 4.97 23.12
N PRO A 14 -23.89 6.04 23.56
CA PRO A 14 -24.44 7.39 23.52
C PRO A 14 -24.75 7.82 22.08
N ARG A 15 -25.99 8.23 21.84
CA ARG A 15 -26.50 8.65 20.53
C ARG A 15 -25.65 9.83 20.01
N LYS A 16 -24.92 9.62 18.91
CA LYS A 16 -24.09 10.66 18.26
C LYS A 16 -24.97 11.88 17.93
N LYS A 17 -24.63 13.05 18.49
CA LYS A 17 -25.38 14.31 18.30
C LYS A 17 -24.99 14.99 16.98
N ALA A 18 -25.96 15.57 16.28
CA ALA A 18 -25.75 16.41 15.11
C ALA A 18 -24.88 17.64 15.45
N CYS A 19 -24.21 18.23 14.45
CA CYS A 19 -23.48 19.49 14.66
C CYS A 19 -24.45 20.64 15.00
N GLN A 20 -23.93 21.69 15.63
CA GLN A 20 -24.72 22.84 16.09
C GLN A 20 -25.42 23.57 14.92
N SER A 21 -24.74 23.72 13.78
CA SER A 21 -25.30 24.40 12.60
C SER A 21 -26.49 23.64 12.00
N CYS A 22 -26.38 22.32 11.87
CA CYS A 22 -27.49 21.46 11.43
C CYS A 22 -28.63 21.41 12.46
N THR A 23 -28.30 21.45 13.76
CA THR A 23 -29.29 21.49 14.84
C THR A 23 -30.10 22.79 14.82
N LYS A 24 -29.42 23.95 14.75
CA LYS A 24 -30.07 25.27 14.63
C LYS A 24 -30.93 25.37 13.37
N SER A 25 -30.45 24.80 12.27
CA SER A 25 -31.18 24.79 11.00
C SER A 25 -32.28 23.70 10.93
N LYS A 26 -32.49 22.90 12.00
CA LYS A 26 -33.45 21.78 12.08
C LYS A 26 -33.34 20.77 10.91
N VAL A 27 -32.11 20.45 10.51
CA VAL A 27 -31.84 19.55 9.38
C VAL A 27 -30.96 18.37 9.76
N ARG A 28 -31.06 17.29 8.99
CA ARG A 28 -30.24 16.08 9.20
C ARG A 28 -28.76 16.37 8.93
N CYS A 29 -27.91 16.05 9.90
CA CYS A 29 -26.45 16.15 9.80
C CYS A 29 -25.88 14.83 9.29
N SER A 30 -24.89 14.89 8.38
CA SER A 30 -24.19 13.69 7.89
C SER A 30 -23.21 13.09 8.90
N LEU A 31 -22.89 13.84 9.96
CA LEU A 31 -22.00 13.44 11.07
C LEU A 31 -20.52 13.24 10.68
N ASP A 32 -20.13 13.61 9.46
CA ASP A 32 -18.73 13.60 9.02
C ASP A 32 -17.91 14.59 9.87
N ARG A 33 -16.70 14.18 10.27
CA ARG A 33 -15.72 15.01 10.98
C ARG A 33 -14.51 15.25 10.06
N PRO A 34 -13.92 16.45 10.05
CA PRO A 34 -14.18 17.59 10.94
C PRO A 34 -15.43 18.42 10.58
N VAL A 35 -15.91 18.38 9.33
CA VAL A 35 -17.04 19.18 8.83
C VAL A 35 -18.07 18.28 8.13
N CYS A 36 -19.36 18.42 8.46
CA CYS A 36 -20.41 17.66 7.79
C CYS A 36 -20.63 18.14 6.34
N SER A 37 -21.08 17.25 5.46
CA SER A 37 -21.24 17.53 4.02
C SER A 37 -22.06 18.79 3.74
N ARG A 38 -23.12 19.04 4.52
CA ARG A 38 -23.97 20.21 4.37
C ARG A 38 -23.31 21.51 4.81
N CYS A 39 -22.59 21.50 5.93
CA CYS A 39 -21.84 22.67 6.37
C CYS A 39 -20.70 23.01 5.40
N ARG A 40 -20.08 21.99 4.78
CA ARG A 40 -19.07 22.17 3.74
C ARG A 40 -19.64 22.88 2.51
N VAL A 41 -20.79 22.43 2.00
CA VAL A 41 -21.44 23.04 0.83
C VAL A 41 -21.98 24.44 1.13
N SER A 42 -22.49 24.66 2.35
CA SER A 42 -23.05 25.96 2.74
C SER A 42 -22.03 26.96 3.30
N GLY A 43 -20.76 26.58 3.39
CA GLY A 43 -19.69 27.43 3.94
C GLY A 43 -19.88 27.81 5.42
N ARG A 44 -20.67 27.05 6.19
CA ARG A 44 -21.00 27.37 7.59
C ARG A 44 -20.06 26.66 8.57
N ALA A 45 -19.77 27.31 9.71
CA ALA A 45 -19.00 26.71 10.79
C ALA A 45 -19.68 25.43 11.33
N CYS A 46 -18.95 24.31 11.28
CA CYS A 46 -19.45 23.00 11.68
C CYS A 46 -18.84 22.58 13.02
N VAL A 47 -19.48 22.98 14.11
CA VAL A 47 -19.03 22.64 15.47
C VAL A 47 -19.88 21.51 16.03
N TYR A 48 -19.25 20.43 16.46
CA TYR A 48 -19.90 19.38 17.24
C TYR A 48 -19.75 19.70 18.73
N PRO A 49 -20.83 19.61 19.54
CA PRO A 49 -20.69 19.77 20.98
C PRO A 49 -19.76 18.69 21.53
N ALA A 50 -18.69 19.10 22.20
CA ALA A 50 -17.86 18.19 22.98
C ALA A 50 -18.74 17.56 24.06
N LEU A 51 -18.64 16.25 24.24
CA LEU A 51 -19.28 15.59 25.35
C LEU A 51 -18.48 15.98 26.60
N SER A 52 -19.01 16.88 27.42
CA SER A 52 -18.51 17.14 28.76
C SER A 52 -18.68 15.87 29.58
N GLY A 53 -17.61 15.10 29.74
CA GLY A 53 -17.49 14.15 30.85
C GLY A 53 -16.95 14.92 32.05
N ASP A 54 -17.55 14.70 33.21
CA ASP A 54 -17.06 15.20 34.49
C ASP A 54 -15.57 14.91 34.66
N SER A 55 -14.80 15.95 34.97
CA SER A 55 -13.50 15.84 35.63
C SER A 55 -13.37 17.07 36.50
N ASP A 56 -13.60 16.84 37.78
CA ASP A 56 -13.31 17.76 38.88
C ASP A 56 -11.80 18.05 38.96
N SER A 57 -11.44 19.18 39.57
CA SER A 57 -10.12 19.73 39.92
C SER A 57 -9.27 20.42 38.81
N GLY A 58 -9.17 21.76 38.91
CA GLY A 58 -8.04 22.56 38.40
C GLY A 58 -6.95 22.75 39.47
N PRO A 59 -6.09 23.81 39.44
CA PRO A 59 -5.82 24.79 38.37
C PRO A 59 -4.31 25.07 38.09
N ALA A 60 -4.06 25.99 37.12
CA ALA A 60 -2.83 26.81 36.88
C ALA A 60 -1.60 26.10 36.28
N GLU A 61 -0.76 26.67 35.39
CA GLU A 61 -0.57 28.02 34.86
C GLU A 61 0.39 27.97 33.63
N ALA A 62 0.31 28.99 32.74
CA ALA A 62 1.38 29.59 31.91
C ALA A 62 2.20 28.69 30.94
N ASN A 63 2.46 28.97 29.66
CA ASN A 63 2.64 30.22 28.89
C ASN A 63 2.49 29.89 27.40
N HIS A 64 1.79 30.70 26.62
CA HIS A 64 2.12 30.87 25.20
C HIS A 64 1.97 32.33 24.78
N THR A 65 3.06 32.83 24.21
CA THR A 65 3.29 34.15 23.63
C THR A 65 2.46 34.36 22.35
N ALA A 66 2.16 35.64 22.12
CA ALA A 66 1.32 36.20 21.07
C ALA A 66 1.96 36.27 19.68
N ILE A 67 1.12 36.53 18.66
CA ILE A 67 1.15 37.66 17.68
C ILE A 67 -0.05 37.42 16.75
N GLU A 68 -1.19 38.11 16.93
CA GLU A 68 -1.60 39.41 16.33
C GLU A 68 -2.08 39.31 14.87
N TYR A 69 -3.32 39.75 14.59
CA TYR A 69 -3.62 40.89 13.69
C TYR A 69 -5.13 41.26 13.70
N GLN A 70 -5.37 42.45 14.25
CA GLN A 70 -6.33 43.53 13.88
C GLN A 70 -7.77 43.24 13.41
N THR A 71 -8.71 43.78 14.19
CA THR A 71 -10.08 44.20 13.88
C THR A 71 -10.14 45.59 13.23
N CYS A 72 -11.19 45.87 12.42
CA CYS A 72 -12.13 47.01 12.57
C CYS A 72 -13.21 46.95 11.45
N GLU A 73 -14.49 46.68 11.76
CA GLU A 73 -15.68 47.59 11.71
C GLU A 73 -16.07 48.12 10.30
N SER A 74 -17.33 48.14 9.84
CA SER A 74 -18.52 48.77 10.44
C SER A 74 -19.82 48.42 9.66
N PHE A 75 -20.90 48.12 10.39
CA PHE A 75 -22.35 48.52 10.31
C PHE A 75 -23.06 48.91 8.96
N PRO A 76 -24.41 49.06 8.93
CA PRO A 76 -25.49 48.16 9.38
C PRO A 76 -26.73 48.09 8.42
N ASP A 77 -27.69 47.24 8.78
CA ASP A 77 -29.14 47.54 8.89
C ASP A 77 -30.18 47.00 7.87
N ALA A 78 -31.39 46.85 8.44
CA ALA A 78 -32.73 46.55 7.93
C ALA A 78 -33.07 45.04 7.78
N SER A 79 -33.74 44.38 8.75
CA SER A 79 -35.16 44.54 9.19
C SER A 79 -36.15 44.16 8.06
N VAL A 80 -37.26 43.43 8.22
CA VAL A 80 -38.02 42.81 9.32
C VAL A 80 -39.27 42.18 8.64
N LEU A 81 -39.81 41.06 9.17
CA LEU A 81 -41.17 40.48 8.96
C LEU A 81 -41.58 40.01 7.53
N GLY A 82 -42.33 38.94 7.29
CA GLY A 82 -43.02 37.97 8.13
C GLY A 82 -44.06 37.22 7.27
N THR A 83 -44.07 35.87 7.34
CA THR A 83 -45.24 34.93 7.39
C THR A 83 -46.38 35.00 6.34
N PRO A 84 -47.28 33.99 6.23
CA PRO A 84 -47.10 32.53 6.14
C PRO A 84 -48.02 31.84 5.08
N SER A 85 -47.74 30.54 4.84
CA SER A 85 -48.64 29.40 4.53
C SER A 85 -49.75 29.45 3.45
N ILE A 86 -49.87 28.36 2.67
CA ILE A 86 -51.00 27.37 2.69
C ILE A 86 -50.69 26.21 1.71
N ASP A 87 -50.83 24.97 2.21
CA ASP A 87 -50.82 23.64 1.55
C ASP A 87 -52.13 23.36 0.75
N PRO A 88 -52.49 22.13 0.29
CA PRO A 88 -51.84 21.19 -0.66
C PRO A 88 -52.80 20.58 -1.75
N LEU A 89 -52.24 20.08 -2.88
CA LEU A 89 -52.59 18.87 -3.70
C LEU A 89 -54.07 18.67 -4.23
N PRO A 90 -54.46 17.63 -5.02
CA PRO A 90 -53.77 16.56 -5.80
C PRO A 90 -54.34 16.23 -7.23
N ASN A 91 -53.71 15.23 -7.91
CA ASN A 91 -54.24 14.18 -8.83
C ASN A 91 -54.54 14.39 -10.35
N MET A 92 -53.64 13.84 -11.19
CA MET A 92 -53.75 12.81 -12.29
C MET A 92 -55.08 12.63 -13.10
N PRO A 93 -55.11 12.19 -14.41
CA PRO A 93 -54.28 11.12 -15.03
C PRO A 93 -53.92 11.21 -16.56
N ILE A 94 -53.13 10.19 -16.99
CA ILE A 94 -52.50 9.73 -18.27
C ILE A 94 -53.52 9.51 -19.45
N PRO A 95 -53.22 9.66 -20.80
CA PRO A 95 -52.43 8.67 -21.60
C PRO A 95 -51.76 9.02 -22.98
N LEU A 96 -50.68 8.25 -23.26
CA LEU A 96 -50.15 7.61 -24.50
C LEU A 96 -49.96 8.37 -25.85
N ALA A 97 -48.81 8.05 -26.49
CA ALA A 97 -48.13 8.61 -27.68
C ALA A 97 -48.79 8.31 -29.05
N PRO A 98 -48.33 8.88 -30.21
CA PRO A 98 -47.09 8.42 -30.88
C PRO A 98 -46.28 9.46 -31.73
N SER A 99 -44.98 9.17 -31.87
CA SER A 99 -44.06 9.32 -33.02
C SER A 99 -44.13 10.51 -34.01
N THR A 100 -43.04 11.28 -34.15
CA THR A 100 -42.12 11.39 -35.34
C THR A 100 -41.44 12.76 -35.49
N SER A 101 -40.13 12.70 -35.75
CA SER A 101 -39.18 13.61 -36.41
C SER A 101 -39.47 15.11 -36.60
N GLY A 102 -38.52 15.95 -36.21
CA GLY A 102 -38.43 17.34 -36.68
C GLY A 102 -37.27 18.14 -36.08
N SER A 103 -36.27 18.41 -36.92
CA SER A 103 -35.04 19.18 -36.70
C SER A 103 -35.21 20.54 -36.01
N ILE A 104 -34.30 20.87 -35.08
CA ILE A 104 -34.14 22.22 -34.49
C ILE A 104 -32.83 22.82 -35.00
N TRP A 105 -32.91 23.96 -35.69
CA TRP A 105 -31.78 24.85 -35.96
C TRP A 105 -31.94 26.16 -35.14
N HIS A 106 -30.99 26.38 -34.20
CA HIS A 106 -30.23 27.60 -33.80
C HIS A 106 -30.95 28.97 -33.66
N SER A 107 -30.58 29.94 -32.81
CA SER A 107 -29.43 30.31 -31.92
C SER A 107 -29.84 31.66 -31.22
N PRO A 108 -29.01 32.48 -30.51
CA PRO A 108 -27.60 32.37 -30.07
C PRO A 108 -27.34 32.75 -28.57
N ILE A 109 -26.18 32.35 -28.04
CA ILE A 109 -25.57 32.91 -26.81
C ILE A 109 -24.13 33.39 -27.16
N PRO A 110 -23.63 34.52 -26.60
CA PRO A 110 -22.47 35.26 -27.13
C PRO A 110 -21.10 34.60 -26.86
N PRO A 111 -20.03 35.05 -27.55
CA PRO A 111 -18.75 34.38 -27.59
C PRO A 111 -17.86 34.76 -26.40
N HIS A 112 -17.40 33.76 -25.64
CA HIS A 112 -16.20 33.91 -24.81
C HIS A 112 -15.05 33.13 -25.45
N ARG A 113 -13.99 33.88 -25.77
CA ARG A 113 -12.71 33.45 -26.33
C ARG A 113 -12.22 32.11 -25.77
N HIS A 114 -12.08 31.13 -26.65
CA HIS A 114 -11.13 30.04 -26.44
C HIS A 114 -9.72 30.60 -26.60
N VAL A 115 -8.99 30.65 -25.49
CA VAL A 115 -7.53 30.64 -25.53
C VAL A 115 -7.15 29.19 -25.76
N GLU A 116 -6.64 28.89 -26.95
CA GLU A 116 -5.90 27.66 -27.20
C GLU A 116 -4.61 27.73 -26.39
N THR A 117 -4.66 27.28 -25.14
CA THR A 117 -3.47 26.74 -24.50
C THR A 117 -3.24 25.38 -25.11
N GLY A 118 -2.32 25.33 -26.09
CA GLY A 118 -1.66 24.10 -26.51
C GLY A 118 -0.92 23.49 -25.32
N GLY A 119 -1.67 22.81 -24.46
CA GLY A 119 -1.12 21.79 -23.58
C GLY A 119 -0.84 20.60 -24.46
N SER A 120 0.44 20.37 -24.77
CA SER A 120 0.88 19.10 -25.28
C SER A 120 0.32 18.00 -24.36
N ASP A 121 -0.58 17.16 -24.89
CA ASP A 121 -0.71 15.79 -24.41
C ASP A 121 0.68 15.17 -24.59
N GLN A 122 1.53 15.32 -23.57
CA GLN A 122 2.73 14.51 -23.50
C GLN A 122 2.25 13.06 -23.44
N PRO A 123 2.75 12.18 -24.33
CA PRO A 123 2.41 10.78 -24.24
C PRO A 123 2.84 10.28 -22.85
N ALA A 124 2.04 9.40 -22.25
CA ALA A 124 2.41 8.63 -21.08
C ALA A 124 3.89 8.21 -21.18
N CYS A 125 4.67 8.39 -20.10
CA CYS A 125 6.08 7.99 -20.06
C CYS A 125 6.21 6.57 -20.63
N SER A 126 6.72 6.46 -21.86
CA SER A 126 6.86 5.18 -22.54
C SER A 126 8.08 4.50 -21.97
N PHE A 127 7.89 3.61 -21.01
CA PHE A 127 8.97 2.81 -20.43
C PHE A 127 9.40 1.70 -21.41
N ASN A 128 10.71 1.52 -21.54
CA ASN A 128 11.29 0.40 -22.28
C ASN A 128 12.11 -0.50 -21.35
N PHE A 129 11.57 -1.67 -21.01
CA PHE A 129 12.22 -2.64 -20.12
C PHE A 129 13.06 -3.70 -20.85
N ALA A 130 13.36 -3.52 -22.15
CA ALA A 130 14.18 -4.46 -22.90
C ALA A 130 15.66 -4.39 -22.49
N ASP A 131 16.18 -3.18 -22.26
CA ASP A 131 17.59 -2.92 -22.00
C ASP A 131 17.82 -2.49 -20.54
N ILE A 132 17.99 -3.48 -19.66
CA ILE A 132 18.20 -3.27 -18.22
C ILE A 132 19.66 -3.59 -17.87
N SER A 133 20.35 -2.63 -17.24
CA SER A 133 21.77 -2.79 -16.86
C SER A 133 21.91 -3.18 -15.39
N LEU A 134 21.96 -4.48 -15.12
CA LEU A 134 22.09 -5.03 -13.78
C LEU A 134 23.47 -5.65 -13.52
N VAL A 135 23.83 -5.78 -12.24
CA VAL A 135 25.06 -6.46 -11.80
C VAL A 135 24.71 -7.88 -11.37
N PRO A 136 25.25 -8.93 -12.02
CA PRO A 136 24.98 -10.32 -11.64
C PRO A 136 25.20 -10.59 -10.15
N SER A 137 24.27 -11.33 -9.52
CA SER A 137 24.40 -11.70 -8.11
C SER A 137 25.07 -13.05 -7.96
N ALA A 138 26.20 -13.07 -7.25
CA ALA A 138 26.84 -14.32 -6.83
C ALA A 138 25.96 -15.13 -5.85
N ASN A 139 25.05 -14.47 -5.13
CA ASN A 139 24.26 -15.06 -4.04
C ASN A 139 22.92 -15.67 -4.52
N ALA A 140 22.62 -15.64 -5.82
CA ALA A 140 21.34 -16.14 -6.34
C ALA A 140 21.12 -17.63 -6.01
N GLY A 141 22.20 -18.42 -6.01
CA GLY A 141 22.17 -19.83 -5.57
C GLY A 141 21.81 -19.98 -4.09
N ASP A 142 22.39 -19.14 -3.22
CA ASP A 142 22.11 -19.16 -1.79
C ASP A 142 20.65 -18.77 -1.48
N ILE A 143 20.07 -17.84 -2.25
CA ILE A 143 18.65 -17.48 -2.15
C ILE A 143 17.76 -18.69 -2.45
N ARG A 144 18.11 -19.49 -3.48
CA ARG A 144 17.40 -20.73 -3.77
C ARG A 144 17.57 -21.72 -2.63
N ASP A 145 18.79 -22.00 -2.20
CA ASP A 145 19.06 -23.10 -1.28
C ASP A 145 18.62 -22.78 0.16
N ARG A 146 18.35 -21.50 0.45
CA ARG A 146 17.84 -21.02 1.75
C ARG A 146 16.62 -21.78 2.25
N TRP A 147 15.67 -22.13 1.40
CA TRP A 147 14.43 -22.78 1.86
C TRP A 147 14.67 -24.16 2.48
N LEU A 148 15.82 -24.79 2.17
CA LEU A 148 16.22 -26.06 2.75
C LEU A 148 16.78 -25.91 4.17
N ARG A 149 17.31 -24.73 4.54
CA ARG A 149 17.98 -24.51 5.83
C ARG A 149 17.13 -24.91 7.05
N PRO A 150 15.80 -24.63 7.11
CA PRO A 150 14.97 -25.11 8.21
C PRO A 150 14.83 -26.63 8.31
N TYR A 151 15.12 -27.37 7.24
CA TYR A 151 14.99 -28.83 7.16
C TYR A 151 16.33 -29.57 7.29
N ILE A 152 17.46 -28.87 7.15
CA ILE A 152 18.79 -29.45 7.13
C ILE A 152 19.59 -28.89 8.31
N LEU A 153 20.46 -29.70 8.91
CA LEU A 153 21.40 -29.19 9.92
C LEU A 153 22.37 -28.20 9.26
N PRO A 154 22.73 -27.09 9.94
CA PRO A 154 23.75 -26.18 9.44
C PRO A 154 25.03 -26.95 9.07
N PRO A 155 25.65 -26.66 7.91
CA PRO A 155 26.94 -27.25 7.57
C PRO A 155 27.96 -27.02 8.70
N LEU A 156 28.84 -28.01 8.93
CA LEU A 156 29.88 -27.92 9.96
C LEU A 156 30.69 -26.62 9.80
N GLY A 157 30.59 -25.73 10.79
CA GLY A 157 31.31 -24.44 10.81
C GLY A 157 30.50 -23.21 10.39
N GLN A 158 29.25 -23.35 9.94
CA GLN A 158 28.33 -22.22 9.74
C GLN A 158 27.38 -22.08 10.95
N GLU A 159 27.50 -20.97 11.67
CA GLU A 159 26.52 -20.60 12.69
C GLU A 159 25.32 -19.90 12.04
N GLU A 160 24.15 -20.55 12.07
CA GLU A 160 22.91 -19.90 11.67
C GLU A 160 22.33 -19.10 12.85
N ILE A 161 22.13 -17.81 12.65
CA ILE A 161 21.56 -16.92 13.67
C ILE A 161 20.03 -17.08 13.67
N PRO A 162 19.41 -17.61 14.74
CA PRO A 162 17.97 -17.79 14.77
C PRO A 162 17.21 -16.45 14.85
N LYS A 163 16.12 -16.34 14.10
CA LYS A 163 15.12 -15.26 14.22
C LYS A 163 13.99 -15.71 15.14
N VAL A 164 13.97 -15.19 16.36
CA VAL A 164 12.90 -15.45 17.32
C VAL A 164 11.78 -14.44 17.09
N TYR A 165 10.70 -14.88 16.49
CA TYR A 165 9.53 -14.03 16.25
C TYR A 165 8.59 -14.02 17.45
N HIS A 166 8.16 -12.82 17.87
CA HIS A 166 7.03 -12.69 18.77
C HIS A 166 5.72 -13.04 18.04
N PRO A 167 4.75 -13.76 18.65
CA PRO A 167 3.49 -14.13 17.99
C PRO A 167 2.72 -12.94 17.39
N PHE A 168 2.68 -11.80 18.09
CA PHE A 168 2.04 -10.58 17.58
C PHE A 168 2.75 -9.98 16.36
N THR A 169 4.06 -10.16 16.22
CA THR A 169 4.81 -9.72 15.04
C THR A 169 4.43 -10.56 13.82
N LEU A 170 4.31 -11.88 13.98
CA LEU A 170 3.83 -12.76 12.90
C LEU A 170 2.40 -12.45 12.53
N GLN A 171 1.53 -12.23 13.52
CA GLN A 171 0.15 -11.83 13.27
C GLN A 171 0.09 -10.50 12.49
N TYR A 172 0.93 -9.53 12.85
CA TYR A 172 1.06 -8.27 12.11
C TYR A 172 1.48 -8.51 10.66
N ILE A 173 2.55 -9.29 10.42
CA ILE A 173 3.03 -9.64 9.09
C ILE A 173 1.92 -10.32 8.27
N SER A 174 1.29 -11.36 8.81
CA SER A 174 0.21 -12.11 8.15
C SER A 174 -0.95 -11.20 7.76
N ARG A 175 -1.34 -10.26 8.62
CA ARG A 175 -2.43 -9.32 8.34
C ARG A 175 -2.08 -8.35 7.22
N VAL A 176 -0.84 -7.86 7.18
CA VAL A 176 -0.39 -6.98 6.10
C VAL A 176 -0.29 -7.74 4.78
N LEU A 177 0.39 -8.89 4.74
CA LEU A 177 0.56 -9.68 3.52
C LEU A 177 -0.79 -10.11 2.92
N ALA A 178 -1.75 -10.54 3.75
CA ALA A 178 -3.09 -10.92 3.29
C ALA A 178 -3.87 -9.79 2.58
N THR A 179 -3.42 -8.53 2.69
CA THR A 179 -4.01 -7.41 1.96
C THR A 179 -3.48 -7.26 0.53
N TYR A 180 -2.31 -7.83 0.21
CA TYR A 180 -1.62 -7.55 -1.05
C TYR A 180 -2.46 -7.90 -2.29
N PRO A 181 -3.04 -9.12 -2.42
CA PRO A 181 -3.91 -9.43 -3.55
C PRO A 181 -5.11 -8.48 -3.61
N ARG A 182 -5.67 -8.06 -2.47
CA ARG A 182 -6.86 -7.19 -2.43
C ARG A 182 -6.61 -5.78 -2.96
N PHE A 183 -5.37 -5.32 -3.04
CA PHE A 183 -5.07 -4.06 -3.74
C PHE A 183 -5.50 -4.11 -5.21
N MET A 184 -5.39 -5.28 -5.84
CA MET A 184 -5.67 -5.48 -7.27
C MET A 184 -7.18 -5.44 -7.61
N LEU A 185 -8.05 -5.44 -6.59
CA LEU A 185 -9.49 -5.33 -6.76
C LEU A 185 -9.94 -3.88 -7.02
N LYS A 186 -9.14 -2.89 -6.61
CA LYS A 186 -9.43 -1.48 -6.85
C LYS A 186 -8.90 -1.07 -8.21
N ASP A 187 -9.61 -0.19 -8.90
CA ASP A 187 -9.12 0.39 -10.15
C ASP A 187 -7.82 1.16 -9.89
N GLY A 188 -6.75 0.77 -10.59
CA GLY A 188 -5.40 1.33 -10.38
C GLY A 188 -4.74 0.96 -9.05
N GLY A 189 -5.32 0.03 -8.28
CA GLY A 189 -4.75 -0.43 -7.03
C GLY A 189 -3.55 -1.34 -7.23
N LEU A 190 -2.45 -1.05 -6.53
CA LEU A 190 -1.16 -1.71 -6.69
C LEU A 190 -0.69 -2.29 -5.35
N PRO A 191 -0.36 -3.60 -5.29
CA PRO A 191 0.39 -4.15 -4.18
C PRO A 191 1.74 -3.43 -4.05
N PRO A 192 2.30 -3.27 -2.83
CA PRO A 192 3.54 -2.51 -2.62
C PRO A 192 4.79 -3.12 -3.27
N ILE A 193 4.69 -4.35 -3.77
CA ILE A 193 5.74 -5.06 -4.51
C ILE A 193 5.70 -4.78 -6.02
N ILE A 194 4.59 -4.25 -6.57
CA ILE A 194 4.42 -3.95 -7.99
C ILE A 194 4.53 -2.44 -8.21
N HIS A 195 5.47 -2.02 -9.05
CA HIS A 195 5.58 -0.62 -9.44
C HIS A 195 4.51 -0.25 -10.48
N TRP A 196 3.99 0.98 -10.44
CA TRP A 196 2.93 1.43 -11.36
C TRP A 196 3.36 1.39 -12.83
N ALA A 197 4.64 1.56 -13.13
CA ALA A 197 5.18 1.46 -14.49
C ALA A 197 5.04 0.03 -15.07
N GLN A 198 4.97 -1.01 -14.22
CA GLN A 198 4.78 -2.39 -14.67
C GLN A 198 3.38 -2.64 -15.26
N ILE A 199 2.40 -1.80 -14.91
CA ILE A 199 0.99 -1.95 -15.34
C ILE A 199 0.54 -0.90 -16.36
N THR A 200 1.20 0.26 -16.37
CA THR A 200 0.84 1.41 -17.23
C THR A 200 1.65 1.49 -18.51
N GLY A 201 2.62 0.59 -18.68
CA GLY A 201 3.37 0.46 -19.92
C GLY A 201 2.49 0.11 -21.12
N ARG A 202 3.10 0.10 -22.31
CA ARG A 202 2.40 -0.13 -23.58
C ARG A 202 1.60 -1.43 -23.59
N GLU A 203 2.11 -2.47 -22.95
CA GLU A 203 1.42 -3.74 -22.70
C GLU A 203 1.78 -4.24 -21.30
N MET A 204 0.77 -4.66 -20.52
CA MET A 204 0.98 -5.30 -19.22
C MET A 204 1.49 -6.74 -19.44
N PRO A 205 2.50 -7.20 -18.67
CA PRO A 205 2.94 -8.58 -18.71
C PRO A 205 1.79 -9.56 -18.53
N ARG A 206 1.78 -10.64 -19.31
CA ARG A 206 0.72 -11.65 -19.28
C ARG A 206 0.50 -12.21 -17.88
N SER A 207 1.57 -12.48 -17.15
CA SER A 207 1.50 -13.02 -15.77
C SER A 207 0.78 -12.07 -14.83
N LEU A 208 1.08 -10.77 -14.89
CA LEU A 208 0.38 -9.75 -14.10
C LEU A 208 -1.08 -9.57 -14.55
N ALA A 209 -1.34 -9.51 -15.86
CA ALA A 209 -2.70 -9.38 -16.39
C ALA A 209 -3.62 -10.54 -15.97
N ASN A 210 -3.09 -11.77 -16.05
CA ASN A 210 -3.76 -12.97 -15.53
C ASN A 210 -3.97 -12.86 -14.02
N CYS A 211 -2.97 -12.38 -13.27
CA CYS A 211 -3.07 -12.20 -11.81
C CYS A 211 -4.20 -11.26 -11.42
N TYR A 212 -4.32 -10.08 -12.05
CA TYR A 212 -5.45 -9.17 -11.81
C TYR A 212 -6.81 -9.84 -12.09
N SER A 213 -6.89 -10.63 -13.16
CA SER A 213 -8.13 -11.32 -13.54
C SER A 213 -8.50 -12.42 -12.55
N LEU A 214 -7.54 -13.25 -12.15
CA LEU A 214 -7.76 -14.37 -11.24
C LEU A 214 -8.01 -13.92 -9.81
N VAL A 215 -7.38 -12.83 -9.35
CA VAL A 215 -7.68 -12.24 -8.03
C VAL A 215 -9.13 -11.75 -7.97
N ARG A 216 -9.65 -11.13 -9.04
CA ARG A 216 -11.06 -10.74 -9.13
C ARG A 216 -11.99 -11.94 -9.15
N LEU A 217 -11.65 -12.97 -9.94
CA LEU A 217 -12.39 -14.23 -9.98
C LEU A 217 -12.45 -14.89 -8.59
N TRP A 218 -11.35 -14.87 -7.85
CA TRP A 218 -11.24 -15.43 -6.50
C TRP A 218 -12.14 -14.73 -5.49
N ASP A 219 -12.11 -13.40 -5.48
CA ASP A 219 -12.89 -12.58 -4.55
C ASP A 219 -14.40 -12.66 -4.86
N GLN A 220 -14.76 -12.65 -6.14
CA GLN A 220 -16.15 -12.69 -6.61
C GLN A 220 -16.74 -14.11 -6.74
N ALA A 221 -15.98 -15.14 -6.34
CA ALA A 221 -16.41 -16.52 -6.40
C ALA A 221 -17.71 -16.75 -5.62
N VAL A 222 -18.71 -17.32 -6.29
CA VAL A 222 -20.00 -17.68 -5.69
C VAL A 222 -19.88 -18.99 -4.90
N PRO A 223 -20.68 -19.20 -3.84
CA PRO A 223 -20.71 -20.45 -3.10
C PRO A 223 -20.96 -21.65 -4.02
N GLY A 224 -20.13 -22.70 -3.89
CA GLY A 224 -20.16 -23.90 -4.73
C GLY A 224 -19.19 -23.87 -5.93
N SER A 225 -18.58 -22.72 -6.24
CA SER A 225 -17.58 -22.58 -7.32
C SER A 225 -16.13 -22.63 -6.83
N GLU A 226 -15.91 -22.84 -5.53
CA GLU A 226 -14.59 -22.70 -4.89
C GLU A 226 -13.55 -23.62 -5.51
N THR A 227 -13.88 -24.90 -5.74
CA THR A 227 -12.96 -25.88 -6.32
C THR A 227 -12.53 -25.51 -7.74
N MET A 228 -13.45 -24.96 -8.54
CA MET A 228 -13.15 -24.51 -9.91
C MET A 228 -12.20 -23.31 -9.90
N VAL A 229 -12.48 -22.34 -9.03
CA VAL A 229 -11.67 -21.14 -8.87
C VAL A 229 -10.27 -21.49 -8.38
N ILE A 230 -10.16 -22.35 -7.36
CA ILE A 230 -8.87 -22.86 -6.85
C ILE A 230 -8.10 -23.57 -7.96
N GLY A 231 -8.73 -24.52 -8.67
CA GLY A 231 -8.06 -25.26 -9.74
C GLY A 231 -7.64 -24.38 -10.92
N THR A 232 -8.28 -23.23 -11.13
CA THR A 232 -7.87 -22.25 -12.14
C THR A 232 -6.61 -21.50 -11.71
N VAL A 233 -6.52 -21.11 -10.43
CA VAL A 233 -5.31 -20.47 -9.86
C VAL A 233 -4.14 -21.46 -9.86
N GLU A 234 -4.36 -22.70 -9.42
CA GLU A 234 -3.33 -23.74 -9.41
C GLU A 234 -2.78 -24.01 -10.81
N ARG A 235 -3.64 -24.08 -11.82
CA ARG A 235 -3.21 -24.26 -13.22
C ARG A 235 -2.36 -23.10 -13.73
N GLU A 236 -2.70 -21.86 -13.36
CA GLU A 236 -1.88 -20.70 -13.72
C GLU A 236 -0.54 -20.71 -12.98
N MET A 237 -0.51 -21.14 -11.72
CA MET A 237 0.74 -21.33 -10.98
C MET A 237 1.63 -22.42 -11.62
N GLU A 238 1.04 -23.54 -12.06
CA GLU A 238 1.76 -24.58 -12.80
C GLU A 238 2.30 -24.06 -14.14
N ARG A 239 1.52 -23.22 -14.84
CA ARG A 239 1.96 -22.56 -16.07
C ARG A 239 3.19 -21.68 -15.82
N LEU A 240 3.15 -20.82 -14.80
CA LEU A 240 4.27 -19.96 -14.41
C LEU A 240 5.51 -20.76 -13.98
N ALA A 241 5.30 -21.87 -13.27
CA ALA A 241 6.39 -22.74 -12.82
C ALA A 241 7.10 -23.47 -13.98
N ALA A 242 6.34 -23.83 -15.02
CA ALA A 242 6.82 -24.54 -16.20
C ALA A 242 7.30 -23.62 -17.33
N GLU A 243 7.08 -22.30 -17.21
CA GLU A 243 7.44 -21.33 -18.24
C GLU A 243 8.96 -21.34 -18.47
N PRO A 244 9.43 -21.44 -19.73
CA PRO A 244 10.85 -21.37 -20.02
C PRO A 244 11.45 -20.06 -19.51
N THR A 245 12.69 -20.10 -19.04
CA THR A 245 13.42 -18.91 -18.62
C THR A 245 13.43 -17.89 -19.77
N SER A 246 12.70 -16.79 -19.60
CA SER A 246 12.73 -15.69 -20.56
C SER A 246 14.12 -15.04 -20.58
N SER A 247 14.44 -14.29 -21.63
CA SER A 247 15.69 -13.53 -21.69
C SER A 247 15.65 -12.23 -20.86
N HIS A 248 14.47 -11.79 -20.41
CA HIS A 248 14.27 -10.45 -19.85
C HIS A 248 13.95 -10.51 -18.36
N ASP A 249 14.74 -9.78 -17.56
CA ASP A 249 14.56 -9.64 -16.11
C ASP A 249 13.18 -9.17 -15.68
N PHE A 250 12.55 -8.35 -16.52
CA PHE A 250 11.22 -7.80 -16.29
C PHE A 250 10.13 -8.89 -16.29
N ASP A 251 10.27 -9.88 -17.17
CA ASP A 251 9.33 -11.01 -17.25
C ASP A 251 9.50 -11.93 -16.04
N HIS A 252 10.76 -12.26 -15.66
CA HIS A 252 11.02 -13.06 -14.45
C HIS A 252 10.43 -12.41 -13.20
N LEU A 253 10.61 -11.10 -13.05
CA LEU A 253 10.03 -10.34 -11.95
C LEU A 253 8.50 -10.42 -11.96
N SER A 254 7.87 -10.26 -13.12
CA SER A 254 6.41 -10.29 -13.28
C SER A 254 5.84 -11.67 -12.94
N ASP A 255 6.49 -12.73 -13.38
CA ASP A 255 6.10 -14.12 -13.10
C ASP A 255 6.25 -14.45 -11.61
N PHE A 256 7.37 -14.03 -11.00
CA PHE A 256 7.62 -14.19 -9.57
C PHE A 256 6.59 -13.43 -8.73
N GLN A 257 6.30 -12.17 -9.06
CA GLN A 257 5.28 -11.36 -8.38
C GLN A 257 3.89 -12.00 -8.47
N ALA A 258 3.47 -12.47 -9.66
CA ALA A 258 2.18 -13.12 -9.85
C ALA A 258 2.08 -14.42 -9.03
N TYR A 259 3.09 -15.29 -9.12
CA TYR A 259 3.13 -16.55 -8.37
C TYR A 259 3.14 -16.30 -6.85
N PHE A 260 3.87 -15.27 -6.39
CA PHE A 260 3.91 -14.89 -4.99
C PHE A 260 2.55 -14.40 -4.48
N LEU A 261 1.85 -13.56 -5.26
CA LEU A 261 0.51 -13.09 -4.91
C LEU A 261 -0.51 -14.22 -4.84
N TYR A 262 -0.44 -15.20 -5.74
CA TYR A 262 -1.28 -16.40 -5.64
C TYR A 262 -0.97 -17.21 -4.39
N SER A 263 0.32 -17.36 -4.04
CA SER A 263 0.74 -18.05 -2.82
C SER A 263 0.20 -17.37 -1.56
N ILE A 264 0.29 -16.04 -1.46
CA ILE A 264 -0.33 -15.25 -0.38
C ILE A 264 -1.85 -15.47 -0.35
N MET A 265 -2.50 -15.33 -1.51
CA MET A 265 -3.95 -15.43 -1.64
C MET A 265 -4.48 -16.79 -1.18
N MET A 266 -3.82 -17.88 -1.58
CA MET A 266 -4.20 -19.24 -1.19
C MET A 266 -3.88 -19.51 0.28
N TYR A 267 -2.69 -19.14 0.75
CA TYR A 267 -2.25 -19.41 2.12
C TYR A 267 -3.14 -18.76 3.18
N PHE A 268 -3.48 -17.49 3.00
CA PHE A 268 -4.32 -16.75 3.94
C PHE A 268 -5.83 -16.94 3.68
N SER A 269 -6.21 -17.77 2.72
CA SER A 269 -7.61 -18.02 2.45
C SER A 269 -8.21 -18.97 3.48
N PRO A 270 -9.34 -18.61 4.12
CA PRO A 270 -10.07 -19.53 4.98
C PRO A 270 -10.67 -20.71 4.20
N ARG A 271 -10.75 -20.61 2.86
CA ARG A 271 -11.33 -21.63 1.98
C ARG A 271 -10.37 -22.79 1.69
N ASN A 272 -9.04 -22.58 1.83
CA ASN A 272 -8.06 -23.63 1.51
C ASN A 272 -6.67 -23.34 2.12
N SER A 273 -6.55 -23.34 3.45
CA SER A 273 -5.26 -23.08 4.12
C SER A 273 -4.20 -24.16 3.87
N ALA A 274 -4.59 -25.36 3.40
CA ALA A 274 -3.69 -26.46 3.09
C ALA A 274 -3.13 -26.43 1.65
N ALA A 275 -3.57 -25.48 0.80
CA ALA A 275 -3.15 -25.40 -0.60
C ALA A 275 -1.64 -25.15 -0.76
N VAL A 276 -1.07 -24.33 0.12
CA VAL A 276 0.35 -23.98 0.04
C VAL A 276 1.16 -25.01 0.83
N ASN A 277 1.93 -25.77 0.07
CA ASN A 277 2.78 -26.86 0.54
C ASN A 277 4.25 -26.58 0.22
N ASP A 278 5.13 -27.51 0.61
CA ASP A 278 6.56 -27.37 0.41
C ASP A 278 6.91 -27.22 -1.08
N LYS A 279 6.22 -27.95 -1.98
CA LYS A 279 6.37 -27.77 -3.44
C LYS A 279 6.12 -26.32 -3.86
N THR A 280 5.08 -25.68 -3.33
CA THR A 280 4.76 -24.28 -3.64
C THR A 280 5.89 -23.35 -3.21
N MET A 281 6.44 -23.58 -2.02
CA MET A 281 7.57 -22.81 -1.48
C MET A 281 8.86 -23.03 -2.28
N ILE A 282 9.14 -24.28 -2.68
CA ILE A 282 10.30 -24.62 -3.54
C ILE A 282 10.23 -23.84 -4.84
N THR A 283 9.08 -23.88 -5.51
CA THR A 283 8.87 -23.14 -6.77
C THR A 283 8.98 -21.63 -6.55
N LEU A 284 8.43 -21.10 -5.46
CA LEU A 284 8.54 -19.67 -5.12
C LEU A 284 10.01 -19.23 -4.95
N MET A 285 10.83 -20.08 -4.32
CA MET A 285 12.25 -19.82 -4.08
C MET A 285 13.09 -19.94 -5.34
N GLU A 286 12.77 -20.91 -6.19
CA GLU A 286 13.36 -21.04 -7.53
C GLU A 286 13.06 -19.81 -8.40
N LEU A 287 11.80 -19.33 -8.41
CA LEU A 287 11.43 -18.11 -9.12
C LEU A 287 12.14 -16.87 -8.56
N ALA A 288 12.30 -16.79 -7.23
CA ALA A 288 13.08 -15.72 -6.60
C ALA A 288 14.54 -15.78 -7.06
N ALA A 289 15.17 -16.96 -7.03
CA ALA A 289 16.55 -17.16 -7.46
C ALA A 289 16.77 -16.75 -8.92
N ARG A 290 15.88 -17.17 -9.83
CA ARG A 290 15.88 -16.74 -11.25
C ARG A 290 15.79 -15.22 -11.36
N THR A 291 14.84 -14.61 -10.66
CA THR A 291 14.68 -13.15 -10.62
C THR A 291 15.92 -12.43 -10.11
N THR A 292 16.66 -13.03 -9.18
CA THR A 292 17.89 -12.47 -8.61
C THR A 292 19.17 -12.81 -9.36
N SER A 293 19.13 -13.66 -10.39
CA SER A 293 20.34 -14.18 -11.06
C SER A 293 21.18 -13.07 -11.71
N ASN A 294 20.53 -12.15 -12.43
CA ASN A 294 21.16 -10.94 -12.96
C ASN A 294 21.30 -9.82 -11.91
N GLY A 295 20.94 -10.12 -10.67
CA GLY A 295 21.18 -9.33 -9.47
C GLY A 295 20.10 -8.37 -9.02
N LEU A 296 20.45 -7.68 -7.94
CA LEU A 296 19.60 -6.80 -7.15
C LEU A 296 20.08 -5.36 -7.16
N PHE A 297 21.03 -5.03 -8.05
CA PHE A 297 21.63 -3.71 -8.16
C PHE A 297 21.78 -3.33 -9.62
N CYS A 298 21.59 -2.05 -9.92
CA CYS A 298 22.02 -1.49 -11.18
C CYS A 298 23.53 -1.24 -11.16
N THR A 299 24.18 -1.30 -12.32
CA THR A 299 25.60 -0.92 -12.47
C THR A 299 25.87 0.50 -11.96
N ALA A 300 24.96 1.42 -12.25
CA ALA A 300 25.05 2.81 -11.80
C ALA A 300 24.89 2.96 -10.28
N GLU A 301 24.04 2.16 -9.63
CA GLU A 301 23.87 2.19 -8.16
C GLU A 301 25.17 1.79 -7.46
N VAL A 302 25.84 0.74 -7.94
CA VAL A 302 27.14 0.30 -7.43
C VAL A 302 28.24 1.34 -7.65
N ALA A 303 28.17 2.05 -8.79
CA ALA A 303 29.08 3.16 -9.08
C ALA A 303 28.73 4.46 -8.35
N HIS A 304 27.68 4.46 -7.51
CA HIS A 304 27.15 5.65 -6.83
C HIS A 304 26.79 6.79 -7.80
N THR A 305 26.15 6.42 -8.90
CA THR A 305 25.68 7.30 -9.97
C THR A 305 24.20 7.06 -10.26
N ARG A 306 23.56 7.99 -10.96
CA ARG A 306 22.14 7.87 -11.30
C ARG A 306 21.89 6.74 -12.33
N PRO A 307 21.09 5.71 -12.00
CA PRO A 307 20.68 4.68 -12.96
C PRO A 307 19.65 5.20 -13.96
N SER A 308 19.40 4.42 -15.02
CA SER A 308 18.18 4.65 -15.81
C SER A 308 16.94 4.33 -14.96
N TRP A 309 15.87 5.08 -15.16
CA TRP A 309 14.65 4.92 -14.37
C TRP A 309 14.08 3.50 -14.49
N GLU A 310 14.12 2.92 -15.69
CA GLU A 310 13.70 1.55 -15.95
C GLU A 310 14.50 0.52 -15.17
N SER A 311 15.83 0.64 -15.18
CA SER A 311 16.69 -0.29 -14.44
C SER A 311 16.42 -0.19 -12.95
N TRP A 312 16.30 1.04 -12.43
CA TRP A 312 15.96 1.30 -11.03
C TRP A 312 14.60 0.71 -10.64
N ILE A 313 13.56 0.89 -11.45
CA ILE A 313 12.23 0.33 -11.20
C ILE A 313 12.32 -1.19 -11.03
N VAL A 314 13.04 -1.87 -11.93
CA VAL A 314 13.18 -3.32 -11.87
C VAL A 314 13.89 -3.76 -10.61
N VAL A 315 15.05 -3.19 -10.26
CA VAL A 315 15.78 -3.62 -9.05
C VAL A 315 15.05 -3.26 -7.76
N ALA A 316 14.41 -2.09 -7.68
CA ALA A 316 13.63 -1.70 -6.51
C ALA A 316 12.42 -2.65 -6.33
N ALA A 317 11.73 -3.00 -7.41
CA ALA A 317 10.63 -3.97 -7.38
C ALA A 317 11.12 -5.39 -7.04
N LYS A 318 12.28 -5.82 -7.54
CA LYS A 318 12.93 -7.09 -7.15
C LYS A 318 13.21 -7.12 -5.65
N ARG A 319 13.88 -6.09 -5.11
CA ARG A 319 14.20 -5.94 -3.68
C ARG A 319 12.94 -6.01 -2.81
N ARG A 320 11.90 -5.23 -3.14
CA ARG A 320 10.61 -5.24 -2.43
C ARG A 320 9.92 -6.61 -2.46
N THR A 321 9.92 -7.28 -3.61
CA THR A 321 9.27 -8.59 -3.77
C THR A 321 9.98 -9.67 -2.95
N ILE A 322 11.31 -9.69 -2.95
CA ILE A 322 12.11 -10.66 -2.18
C ILE A 322 11.95 -10.43 -0.68
N LEU A 323 12.06 -9.18 -0.22
CA LEU A 323 11.87 -8.87 1.20
C LEU A 323 10.47 -9.28 1.68
N ALA A 324 9.43 -9.02 0.89
CA ALA A 324 8.08 -9.47 1.19
C ALA A 324 7.96 -11.01 1.20
N MET A 325 8.60 -11.70 0.25
CA MET A 325 8.64 -13.16 0.20
C MET A 325 9.34 -13.76 1.42
N TYR A 326 10.40 -13.13 1.92
CA TYR A 326 11.09 -13.58 3.13
C TYR A 326 10.24 -13.44 4.39
N LEU A 327 9.41 -12.39 4.47
CA LEU A 327 8.42 -12.25 5.53
C LEU A 327 7.34 -13.33 5.44
N PHE A 328 6.86 -13.64 4.22
CA PHE A 328 5.91 -14.72 3.99
C PHE A 328 6.50 -16.09 4.38
N ASN A 329 7.73 -16.39 3.95
CA ASN A 329 8.46 -17.60 4.32
C ASN A 329 8.61 -17.72 5.84
N SER A 330 8.83 -16.59 6.53
CA SER A 330 8.94 -16.60 7.99
C SER A 330 7.65 -17.02 8.67
N VAL A 331 6.50 -16.54 8.18
CA VAL A 331 5.17 -16.98 8.65
C VAL A 331 4.96 -18.46 8.37
N TYR A 332 5.23 -18.89 7.14
CA TYR A 332 5.10 -20.29 6.72
C TYR A 332 5.89 -21.26 7.62
N ASN A 333 7.14 -20.90 7.92
CA ASN A 333 8.00 -21.70 8.78
C ASN A 333 7.44 -21.83 10.20
N VAL A 334 7.03 -20.72 10.83
CA VAL A 334 6.52 -20.78 12.22
C VAL A 334 5.23 -21.58 12.31
N ASP A 335 4.32 -21.44 11.35
CA ASP A 335 3.06 -22.19 11.32
C ASP A 335 3.31 -23.72 11.20
N ARG A 336 4.48 -24.13 10.69
CA ARG A 336 4.93 -25.53 10.60
C ARG A 336 5.96 -25.95 11.66
N LEU A 337 6.18 -25.11 12.67
CA LEU A 337 7.17 -25.35 13.75
C LEU A 337 8.61 -25.49 13.23
N LEU A 338 8.91 -24.86 12.10
CA LEU A 338 10.24 -24.78 11.53
C LEU A 338 10.99 -23.53 12.03
N PRO A 339 12.31 -23.61 12.23
CA PRO A 339 13.10 -22.47 12.65
C PRO A 339 13.18 -21.43 11.53
N ASN A 340 13.38 -20.16 11.93
CA ASN A 340 13.73 -19.09 11.03
C ASN A 340 15.13 -18.61 11.32
N PHE A 341 15.87 -18.23 10.26
CA PHE A 341 17.26 -17.78 10.37
C PHE A 341 17.45 -16.40 9.78
N ALA A 342 18.53 -15.73 10.18
CA ALA A 342 18.99 -14.50 9.55
C ALA A 342 19.21 -14.70 8.03
N ALA A 343 18.94 -13.65 7.27
CA ALA A 343 19.03 -13.67 5.81
C ALA A 343 20.40 -13.24 5.35
N ASP A 344 21.45 -13.96 5.74
CA ASP A 344 22.83 -13.50 5.52
C ASP A 344 23.18 -13.30 4.04
N GLU A 345 22.58 -14.10 3.14
CA GLU A 345 22.69 -13.92 1.69
C GLU A 345 22.13 -12.57 1.17
N MET A 346 21.28 -11.91 1.95
CA MET A 346 20.73 -10.58 1.68
C MET A 346 21.57 -9.45 2.29
N ARG A 347 22.71 -9.75 2.93
CA ARG A 347 23.63 -8.73 3.45
C ARG A 347 24.15 -7.87 2.29
N GLY A 348 24.20 -6.56 2.48
CA GLY A 348 24.59 -5.62 1.43
C GLY A 348 23.46 -5.20 0.50
N VAL A 349 22.29 -5.87 0.54
CA VAL A 349 21.13 -5.47 -0.27
C VAL A 349 20.54 -4.18 0.28
N TYR A 350 20.24 -3.22 -0.60
CA TYR A 350 19.61 -1.97 -0.19
C TYR A 350 18.22 -2.19 0.39
N ALA A 351 17.90 -1.45 1.44
CA ALA A 351 16.55 -1.43 1.98
C ALA A 351 15.58 -0.73 0.99
N PRO A 352 14.25 -0.91 1.16
CA PRO A 352 13.28 -0.20 0.34
C PRO A 352 13.53 1.31 0.33
N GLU A 353 13.56 1.89 -0.86
CA GLU A 353 13.97 3.27 -1.09
C GLU A 353 12.83 4.26 -0.83
N ASP A 354 13.18 5.55 -0.94
CA ASP A 354 12.31 6.70 -0.72
C ASP A 354 10.95 6.58 -1.42
N LYS A 355 9.88 6.90 -0.67
CA LYS A 355 8.51 7.02 -1.17
C LYS A 355 8.40 7.95 -2.38
N GLU A 356 9.10 9.07 -2.39
CA GLU A 356 9.08 10.03 -3.50
C GLU A 356 9.63 9.42 -4.78
N LEU A 357 10.70 8.62 -4.69
CA LEU A 357 11.27 7.90 -5.83
C LEU A 357 10.31 6.82 -6.33
N TRP A 358 9.74 6.03 -5.41
CA TRP A 358 8.83 4.93 -5.76
C TRP A 358 7.50 5.40 -6.35
N SER A 359 7.03 6.57 -5.94
CA SER A 359 5.75 7.12 -6.40
C SER A 359 5.87 8.16 -7.52
N ALA A 360 7.09 8.45 -7.97
CA ALA A 360 7.36 9.42 -9.03
C ALA A 360 6.55 9.11 -10.31
N ARG A 361 5.99 10.15 -10.94
CA ARG A 361 5.15 10.04 -12.15
C ARG A 361 5.74 10.68 -13.40
N SER A 362 6.86 11.37 -13.25
CA SER A 362 7.59 12.02 -14.34
C SER A 362 9.07 11.68 -14.23
N ARG A 363 9.71 11.48 -15.38
CA ARG A 363 11.15 11.19 -15.45
C ARG A 363 11.97 12.33 -14.91
N ASP A 364 11.66 13.56 -15.33
CA ASP A 364 12.38 14.76 -14.87
C ASP A 364 12.29 14.94 -13.35
N TRP A 365 11.14 14.58 -12.78
CA TRP A 365 10.95 14.61 -11.32
C TRP A 365 11.78 13.52 -10.65
N TRP A 366 11.68 12.28 -11.15
CA TRP A 366 12.44 11.15 -10.61
C TRP A 366 13.95 11.40 -10.67
N GLU A 367 14.48 11.93 -11.77
CA GLU A 367 15.91 12.22 -11.92
C GLU A 367 16.40 13.27 -10.90
N LYS A 368 15.65 14.36 -10.72
CA LYS A 368 15.99 15.40 -9.72
C LYS A 368 15.93 14.86 -8.29
N THR A 369 14.93 14.06 -7.97
CA THR A 369 14.81 13.43 -6.65
C THR A 369 15.95 12.43 -6.43
N TYR A 370 16.34 11.68 -7.46
CA TYR A 370 17.44 10.72 -7.35
C TYR A 370 18.79 11.42 -7.16
N ASP A 371 19.03 12.54 -7.86
CA ASP A 371 20.24 13.33 -7.67
C ASP A 371 20.35 13.85 -6.23
N ARG A 372 19.25 14.32 -5.64
CA ARG A 372 19.22 14.71 -4.23
C ARG A 372 19.39 13.52 -3.29
N TYR A 373 18.79 12.39 -3.61
CA TYR A 373 18.98 11.15 -2.86
C TYR A 373 20.45 10.74 -2.79
N LEU A 374 21.22 10.88 -3.88
CA LEU A 374 22.67 10.62 -3.85
C LEU A 374 23.42 11.57 -2.91
N LEU A 375 23.04 12.85 -2.86
CA LEU A 375 23.64 13.82 -1.93
C LEU A 375 23.29 13.53 -0.47
N ASP A 376 22.06 13.07 -0.20
CA ASP A 376 21.63 12.72 1.16
C ASP A 376 22.28 11.41 1.67
N TRP A 377 22.84 10.60 0.77
CA TRP A 377 23.48 9.31 1.05
C TRP A 377 24.94 9.24 0.56
N GLU A 378 25.69 10.35 0.68
CA GLU A 378 27.14 10.41 0.38
C GLU A 378 27.95 9.37 1.18
N ASP A 379 27.48 9.00 2.37
CA ASP A 379 28.06 7.98 3.25
C ASP A 379 27.62 6.54 2.88
N GLY A 380 27.03 6.35 1.70
CA GLY A 380 26.59 5.08 1.15
C GLY A 380 25.09 4.84 1.34
N ILE A 381 24.46 4.20 0.35
CA ILE A 381 23.03 3.88 0.35
C ILE A 381 22.70 2.93 1.50
N PHE A 382 21.56 3.14 2.15
CA PHE A 382 21.13 2.37 3.31
C PHE A 382 20.88 0.88 3.00
N GLU A 383 21.57 -0.01 3.70
CA GLU A 383 21.42 -1.46 3.53
C GLU A 383 20.41 -2.08 4.51
N ILE A 384 19.76 -3.16 4.09
CA ILE A 384 18.86 -3.92 4.97
C ILE A 384 19.62 -4.54 6.16
N SER A 385 20.90 -4.87 5.98
CA SER A 385 21.79 -5.38 7.02
C SER A 385 22.02 -4.40 8.17
N GLU A 386 21.87 -3.10 7.93
CA GLU A 386 22.00 -2.07 8.97
C GLU A 386 20.92 -2.18 10.05
N LEU A 387 19.77 -2.77 9.71
CA LEU A 387 18.68 -3.04 10.64
C LEU A 387 18.89 -4.34 11.44
N TRP A 388 19.92 -5.13 11.13
CA TRP A 388 20.17 -6.37 11.85
C TRP A 388 21.07 -6.13 13.06
N ARG A 389 20.93 -7.00 14.06
CA ARG A 389 21.76 -6.92 15.26
C ARG A 389 23.23 -7.12 14.90
N SER A 390 24.07 -6.16 15.28
CA SER A 390 25.52 -6.14 15.06
C SER A 390 26.22 -5.45 16.23
N ALA A 391 27.56 -5.39 16.19
CA ALA A 391 28.34 -4.67 17.21
C ALA A 391 28.03 -3.16 17.23
N GLU A 392 27.50 -2.62 16.13
CA GLU A 392 27.18 -1.20 15.97
C GLU A 392 25.72 -0.88 16.31
N THR A 393 24.90 -1.87 16.66
CA THR A 393 23.51 -1.64 17.07
C THR A 393 23.47 -0.72 18.28
N GLY A 394 22.74 0.39 18.16
CA GLY A 394 22.66 1.44 19.19
C GLY A 394 23.78 2.49 19.15
N SER A 395 24.72 2.41 18.20
CA SER A 395 25.68 3.49 17.96
C SER A 395 24.97 4.77 17.49
N THR A 396 25.57 5.93 17.75
CA THR A 396 25.01 7.22 17.33
C THR A 396 24.93 7.35 15.82
N GLU A 397 25.94 6.83 15.11
CA GLU A 397 26.02 6.84 13.65
C GLU A 397 24.94 5.95 13.03
N ARG A 398 24.81 4.70 13.51
CA ARG A 398 23.80 3.76 13.02
C ARG A 398 22.39 4.30 13.26
N ARG A 399 22.13 4.86 14.45
CA ARG A 399 20.84 5.48 14.78
C ARG A 399 20.52 6.63 13.83
N ALA A 400 21.48 7.53 13.57
CA ALA A 400 21.27 8.67 12.67
C ALA A 400 20.95 8.21 11.24
N ARG A 401 21.61 7.16 10.73
CA ARG A 401 21.31 6.58 9.41
C ARG A 401 19.92 5.94 9.37
N ILE A 402 19.55 5.18 10.39
CA ILE A 402 18.20 4.58 10.50
C ILE A 402 17.14 5.68 10.55
N GLU A 403 17.33 6.72 11.34
CA GLU A 403 16.39 7.85 11.45
C GLU A 403 16.26 8.60 10.12
N ARG A 404 17.37 8.84 9.40
CA ARG A 404 17.36 9.44 8.06
C ARG A 404 16.55 8.59 7.08
N TRP A 405 16.80 7.28 7.03
CA TRP A 405 16.04 6.36 6.18
C TRP A 405 14.56 6.29 6.57
N ALA A 406 14.25 6.25 7.87
CA ALA A 406 12.89 6.14 8.39
C ALA A 406 12.00 7.35 8.04
N GLN A 407 12.59 8.54 7.87
CA GLN A 407 11.86 9.77 7.51
C GLN A 407 11.22 9.70 6.12
N THR A 408 11.79 8.91 5.20
CA THR A 408 11.39 8.89 3.78
C THR A 408 10.59 7.65 3.39
N LEU A 409 10.20 6.80 4.36
CA LEU A 409 9.58 5.51 4.08
C LEU A 409 8.14 5.61 3.60
N ASP A 410 7.80 4.72 2.68
CA ASP A 410 6.42 4.37 2.39
C ASP A 410 5.90 3.31 3.37
N GLU A 411 4.65 2.89 3.16
CA GLU A 411 3.99 1.91 4.00
C GLU A 411 4.70 0.54 4.02
N PHE A 412 5.40 0.18 2.93
CA PHE A 412 6.19 -1.05 2.86
C PHE A 412 7.50 -0.93 3.63
N GLY A 413 8.22 0.18 3.44
CA GLY A 413 9.42 0.50 4.21
C GLY A 413 9.13 0.49 5.72
N MET A 414 8.03 1.11 6.15
CA MET A 414 7.60 1.11 7.55
C MET A 414 7.27 -0.29 8.09
N MET A 415 6.70 -1.18 7.27
CA MET A 415 6.49 -2.58 7.64
C MET A 415 7.83 -3.28 7.88
N ILE A 416 8.79 -3.12 6.97
CA ILE A 416 10.13 -3.71 7.09
C ILE A 416 10.83 -3.18 8.33
N PHE A 417 10.81 -1.86 8.55
CA PHE A 417 11.37 -1.23 9.73
C PHE A 417 10.77 -1.83 11.01
N GLY A 418 9.44 -1.83 11.13
CA GLY A 418 8.76 -2.37 12.32
C GLY A 418 9.09 -3.84 12.60
N VAL A 419 9.14 -4.69 11.57
CA VAL A 419 9.52 -6.10 11.74
C VAL A 419 10.97 -6.24 12.19
N CYS A 420 11.90 -5.51 11.57
CA CYS A 420 13.31 -5.55 11.96
C CYS A 420 13.52 -5.02 13.37
N SER A 421 12.86 -3.93 13.77
CA SER A 421 12.92 -3.41 15.15
C SER A 421 12.44 -4.43 16.18
N HIS A 422 11.37 -5.16 15.90
CA HIS A 422 10.88 -6.21 16.78
C HIS A 422 11.86 -7.40 16.93
N LEU A 423 12.65 -7.68 15.89
CA LEU A 423 13.57 -8.83 15.86
C LEU A 423 14.97 -8.50 16.38
N HIS A 424 15.45 -7.30 16.09
CA HIS A 424 16.86 -6.93 16.25
C HIS A 424 17.07 -5.78 17.26
N GLY A 425 16.01 -5.05 17.62
CA GLY A 425 16.09 -3.91 18.54
C GLY A 425 16.85 -2.72 17.96
N CYS A 426 16.62 -2.43 16.67
CA CYS A 426 17.29 -1.40 15.87
C CYS A 426 17.33 -0.03 16.56
#